data_AF-A0A925BS00-F1
#
_entry.id   AF-A0A925BS00-F1
#
_cell.length_a   1.000
_cell.length_b   1.000
_cell.length_c   1.000
_cell.angle_alpha   90.00
_cell.angle_beta   90.00
_cell.angle_gamma   90.00
#
_symmetry.space_group_name_H-M   'P 1'
#
loop_
_entity.id
_entity.type
_entity.pdbx_description
1 polymer ?
#
loop_
_entity_poly.entity_id
_entity_poly.type
_entity_poly.pdbx_seq_one_letter_code
_entity_poly.pdbx_strand_id
1 'polypeptide(L)'
;MTDDKTESSICIGTFDCSGVPIAVTKKQLSECAIVAFQTVSLNRLIASCLSLDLANVTYVHRKDGSSIKIERSLNGFTGYLGTSRL
;
A
#
# COMPACT_ATOMS: atom_id res chain seq x y z
N MET A 1 -5.29 30.13 -9.66
CA MET A 1 -5.83 29.48 -8.46
C MET A 1 -5.48 28.01 -8.58
N THR A 2 -4.41 27.61 -7.91
CA THR A 2 -3.91 26.23 -7.88
C THR A 2 -4.73 25.50 -6.83
N ASP A 3 -5.67 24.66 -7.25
CA ASP A 3 -6.39 23.76 -6.35
C ASP A 3 -5.40 22.80 -5.72
N ASP A 4 -5.03 23.09 -4.47
CA ASP A 4 -4.34 22.18 -3.57
C ASP A 4 -5.30 21.01 -3.28
N LYS A 5 -5.30 20.00 -4.16
CA LYS A 5 -5.94 18.71 -3.88
C LYS A 5 -5.12 18.01 -2.81
N THR A 6 -5.37 18.36 -1.55
CA THR A 6 -4.80 17.66 -0.40
C THR A 6 -5.40 16.27 -0.36
N GLU A 7 -4.80 15.30 -1.06
CA GLU A 7 -5.10 13.89 -0.94
C GLU A 7 -4.84 13.46 0.52
N SER A 8 -5.90 13.34 1.32
CA SER A 8 -5.79 12.85 2.69
C SER A 8 -5.43 11.36 2.66
N SER A 9 -4.14 11.07 2.77
CA SER A 9 -3.60 9.71 2.86
C SER A 9 -3.35 9.36 4.32
N ILE A 10 -4.07 8.37 4.85
CA ILE A 10 -3.91 7.88 6.22
C ILE A 10 -2.90 6.74 6.21
N CYS A 11 -1.80 6.87 6.95
CA CYS A 11 -0.86 5.75 7.14
C CYS A 11 -1.55 4.60 7.88
N ILE A 12 -1.60 3.42 7.24
CA ILE A 12 -2.20 2.20 7.80
C ILE A 12 -1.15 1.30 8.46
N GLY A 13 0.13 1.46 8.09
CA GLY A 13 1.23 0.75 8.73
C GLY A 13 2.49 0.67 7.89
N THR A 14 3.56 0.19 8.55
CA THR A 14 4.84 -0.12 7.94
C THR A 14 5.10 -1.62 8.01
N PHE A 15 5.71 -2.16 6.98
CA PHE A 15 5.96 -3.57 6.78
C PHE A 15 7.43 -3.78 6.44
N ASP A 16 8.01 -4.89 6.90
CA ASP A 16 9.38 -5.22 6.55
C ASP A 16 9.50 -5.64 5.07
N CYS A 17 10.72 -6.00 4.64
CA CYS A 17 10.95 -6.46 3.28
C CYS A 17 10.08 -7.67 2.91
N SER A 18 9.76 -8.57 3.84
CA SER A 18 8.91 -9.73 3.59
C SER A 18 7.40 -9.40 3.57
N GLY A 19 7.04 -8.16 3.90
CA GLY A 19 5.65 -7.70 4.02
C GLY A 19 5.07 -7.92 5.42
N VAL A 20 5.86 -8.39 6.39
CA VAL A 20 5.39 -8.59 7.76
C VAL A 20 5.18 -7.24 8.44
N PRO A 21 4.04 -7.02 9.12
CA PRO A 21 3.78 -5.74 9.79
C PRO A 21 4.79 -5.45 10.91
N ILE A 22 5.41 -4.27 10.86
CA ILE A 22 6.27 -3.72 11.93
C ILE A 22 5.44 -2.85 12.88
N ALA A 23 4.58 -1.99 12.31
CA ALA A 23 3.71 -1.10 13.06
C ALA A 23 2.39 -0.93 12.30
N VAL A 24 1.26 -1.09 12.99
CA VAL A 24 -0.09 -0.91 12.44
C VAL A 24 -0.86 0.05 13.34
N THR A 25 -1.41 1.12 12.77
CA THR A 25 -2.29 2.05 13.48
C THR A 25 -3.64 1.34 13.75
N LYS A 26 -4.25 1.41 14.94
CA LYS A 26 -5.59 0.92 15.41
C LYS A 26 -6.37 -0.26 14.72
N LYS A 27 -7.20 -0.93 15.55
CA LYS A 27 -8.05 -2.14 15.31
C LYS A 27 -8.84 -2.28 13.98
N GLN A 28 -9.16 -1.20 13.27
CA GLN A 28 -9.86 -1.23 11.96
C GLN A 28 -8.90 -1.46 10.76
N LEU A 29 -7.59 -1.57 11.02
CA LEU A 29 -6.54 -1.65 10.01
C LEU A 29 -5.89 -3.03 9.89
N SER A 30 -6.35 -4.05 10.62
CA SER A 30 -5.89 -5.43 10.42
C SER A 30 -6.23 -5.94 9.01
N GLU A 31 -7.43 -5.66 8.51
CA GLU A 31 -7.85 -6.00 7.15
C GLU A 31 -6.99 -5.28 6.10
N CYS A 32 -6.73 -3.99 6.31
CA CYS A 32 -5.87 -3.21 5.42
C CYS A 32 -4.41 -3.71 5.45
N ALA A 33 -3.94 -4.16 6.61
CA ALA A 33 -2.61 -4.78 6.76
C ALA A 33 -2.53 -6.15 6.05
N ILE A 34 -3.58 -6.96 6.10
CA ILE A 34 -3.65 -8.22 5.34
C ILE A 34 -3.63 -7.92 3.83
N VAL A 35 -4.41 -6.96 3.37
CA VAL A 35 -4.39 -6.55 1.96
C VAL A 35 -2.99 -6.07 1.57
N ALA A 36 -2.36 -5.24 2.41
CA ALA A 36 -1.00 -4.78 2.15
C ALA A 36 0.02 -5.94 2.04
N PHE A 37 -0.02 -6.89 2.97
CA PHE A 37 0.82 -8.08 2.93
C PHE A 37 0.59 -8.92 1.66
N GLN A 38 -0.68 -9.17 1.29
CA GLN A 38 -1.03 -9.93 0.10
C GLN A 38 -0.55 -9.23 -1.18
N THR A 39 -0.68 -7.90 -1.25
CA THR A 39 -0.21 -7.13 -2.41
C THR A 39 1.31 -7.13 -2.52
N VAL A 40 2.04 -6.99 -1.41
CA VAL A 40 3.52 -7.14 -1.40
C VAL A 40 3.93 -8.53 -1.88
N SER A 41 3.26 -9.56 -1.38
CA SER A 41 3.52 -10.95 -1.76
C SER A 41 3.27 -11.19 -3.25
N LEU A 42 2.17 -10.65 -3.79
CA LEU A 42 1.83 -10.75 -5.21
C LEU A 42 2.82 -9.99 -6.09
N ASN A 43 3.21 -8.77 -5.71
CA ASN A 43 4.21 -7.98 -6.44
C ASN A 43 5.54 -8.75 -6.54
N ARG A 44 5.98 -9.37 -5.44
CA ARG A 44 7.17 -10.24 -5.40
C ARG A 44 7.02 -11.47 -6.31
N LEU A 45 5.87 -12.13 -6.28
CA LEU A 45 5.61 -13.28 -7.14
C LEU A 45 5.66 -12.90 -8.62
N ILE A 46 4.98 -11.82 -9.01
CA ILE A 46 4.96 -11.33 -10.40
C ILE A 46 6.37 -10.96 -10.84
N ALA A 47 7.11 -10.21 -10.02
CA ALA A 47 8.49 -9.82 -10.31
C ALA A 47 9.39 -11.05 -10.51
N SER A 48 9.27 -12.05 -9.65
CA SER A 48 10.03 -13.30 -9.78
C SER A 48 9.64 -14.12 -11.01
N CYS A 49 8.35 -14.26 -11.30
CA CYS A 49 7.87 -15.07 -12.42
C CYS A 49 8.20 -14.45 -13.77
N LEU A 50 8.22 -13.12 -13.85
CA LEU A 50 8.40 -12.38 -15.11
C LEU A 50 9.79 -11.75 -15.24
N SER A 51 10.70 -11.98 -14.29
CA SER A 51 12.03 -11.34 -14.23
C SER A 51 11.94 -9.81 -14.31
N LEU A 52 11.02 -9.22 -13.55
CA LEU A 52 10.83 -7.77 -13.45
C LEU A 52 11.41 -7.24 -12.14
N ASP A 53 11.70 -5.95 -12.11
CA ASP A 53 11.91 -5.24 -10.85
C ASP A 53 10.62 -5.19 -10.02
N LEU A 54 10.76 -5.15 -8.70
CA LEU A 54 9.63 -4.92 -7.81
C LEU A 54 9.02 -3.54 -8.08
N ALA A 55 7.70 -3.49 -8.25
CA ALA A 55 7.01 -2.21 -8.39
C ALA A 55 7.25 -1.32 -7.16
N ASN A 56 7.60 -0.06 -7.39
CA ASN A 56 7.85 0.91 -6.32
C ASN A 56 6.54 1.36 -5.65
N VAL A 57 5.43 1.36 -6.38
CA VAL A 57 4.10 1.71 -5.86
C VAL A 57 3.08 0.72 -6.38
N THR A 58 2.15 0.31 -5.53
CA THR A 58 0.99 -0.51 -5.91
C THR A 58 -0.28 0.10 -5.36
N TYR A 59 -1.35 0.09 -6.14
CA TYR A 59 -2.67 0.59 -5.76
C TYR A 59 -3.70 -0.53 -5.75
N VAL A 60 -4.51 -0.59 -4.70
CA VAL A 60 -5.70 -1.44 -4.61
C VAL A 60 -6.92 -0.54 -4.54
N HIS A 61 -7.72 -0.52 -5.60
CA HIS A 61 -8.91 0.33 -5.69
C HIS A 61 -10.14 -0.40 -5.13
N ARG A 62 -10.90 0.31 -4.30
CA ARG A 62 -12.20 -0.14 -3.80
C ARG A 62 -13.31 0.46 -4.66
N LYS A 63 -14.47 -0.21 -4.68
CA LYS A 63 -15.65 0.22 -5.43
C LYS A 63 -16.22 1.56 -4.97
N ASP A 64 -15.96 1.94 -3.72
CA ASP A 64 -16.38 3.21 -3.13
C ASP A 64 -15.48 4.40 -3.54
N GLY A 65 -14.47 4.17 -4.38
CA GLY A 65 -13.51 5.17 -4.83
C GLY A 65 -12.29 5.33 -3.91
N SER A 66 -12.29 4.73 -2.71
CA SER A 66 -11.08 4.73 -1.87
C SER A 66 -10.03 3.75 -2.41
N SER A 67 -8.77 3.95 -2.02
CA SER A 67 -7.66 3.09 -2.44
C SER A 67 -6.67 2.82 -1.31
N ILE A 68 -6.01 1.68 -1.38
CA ILE A 68 -4.83 1.40 -0.58
C ILE A 68 -3.61 1.57 -1.48
N LYS A 69 -2.75 2.54 -1.16
CA LYS A 69 -1.44 2.73 -1.78
C LYS A 69 -0.39 2.00 -0.95
N ILE A 70 0.46 1.21 -1.59
CA ILE A 70 1.60 0.55 -0.96
C ILE A 70 2.84 1.05 -1.65
N GLU A 71 3.72 1.66 -0.88
CA GLU A 71 4.94 2.29 -1.36
C GLU A 71 6.15 1.54 -0.83
N ARG A 72 7.02 1.12 -1.74
CA ARG A 72 8.28 0.46 -1.44
C ARG A 72 9.32 1.49 -1.03
N SER A 73 10.08 1.15 -0.01
CA SER A 73 11.29 1.86 0.41
C SER A 73 12.47 0.89 0.48
N LEU A 74 13.66 1.39 0.79
CA LEU A 74 14.85 0.56 0.99
C LEU A 74 14.65 -0.49 2.10
N ASN A 75 13.84 -0.17 3.12
CA ASN A 75 13.72 -0.95 4.34
C ASN A 75 12.40 -1.75 4.43
N GLY A 76 11.61 -1.79 3.36
CA GLY A 76 10.32 -2.48 3.33
C GLY A 76 9.24 -1.67 2.64
N PHE A 77 8.05 -1.62 3.22
CA PHE A 77 6.87 -1.01 2.60
C PHE A 77 6.09 -0.13 3.59
N THR A 78 5.44 0.89 3.07
CA THR A 78 4.46 1.69 3.82
C THR A 78 3.12 1.64 3.11
N GLY A 79 2.07 1.31 3.87
CA GLY A 79 0.70 1.33 3.39
C GLY A 79 0.01 2.64 3.75
N TYR A 80 -0.78 3.15 2.81
CA TYR A 80 -1.64 4.32 3.00
C TYR A 80 -3.05 4.01 2.52
N LEU A 81 -4.06 4.47 3.26
CA LEU A 81 -5.44 4.52 2.82
C LEU A 81 -5.71 5.92 2.28
N GLY A 82 -5.91 6.04 0.97
CA GLY A 82 -6.27 7.28 0.29
C GLY A 82 -7.75 7.30 -0.09
N THR A 83 -8.37 8.47 -0.01
CA THR A 83 -9.69 8.72 -0.60
C THR A 83 -9.52 9.59 -1.84
N SER A 84 -9.22 9.00 -2.99
CA SER A 84 -9.22 9.73 -4.25
C SER A 84 -10.60 9.57 -4.90
N ARG A 85 -11.42 10.63 -4.87
CA ARG A 85 -12.50 10.75 -5.85
C ARG A 85 -11.83 11.00 -7.20
N LEU A 86 -11.76 9.96 -8.03
CA LEU A 86 -11.50 10.10 -9.46
C LEU A 86 -12.59 10.99 -10.08
#